data_AF-A0A2A2EK05-F1
#
_entry.id   AF-A0A2A2EK05-F1
#
_cell.length_a   1.000
_cell.length_b   1.000
_cell.length_c   1.000
_cell.angle_alpha   90.00
_cell.angle_beta   90.00
_cell.angle_gamma   90.00
#
_symmetry.space_group_name_H-M   'P 1'
#
loop_
_entity.id
_entity.type
_entity.pdbx_description
1 polymer ?
#
loop_
_entity_poly.entity_id
_entity_poly.type
_entity_poly.pdbx_seq_one_letter_code
_entity_poly.pdbx_strand_id
1 'polypeptide(L)'
;MPVEGTTPEPVEEPQWVAWTLQRLSGSPFRAKFRLTDADRAYARAKGRAMIDRHAHEMLRARVGAALPIKDGKQTPWKGHPVFTAQHATATCCRGCIMRWHHIPKGRALTDTEVNRLAALVMEWIDRDLRDHPTQPGPPVEVVKSAAPSQPKAAPTATMEPLF
;
A
#
# COMPACT_ATOMS: atom_id res chain seq x y z
N MET A 1 6.25 -34.06 4.32
CA MET A 1 6.59 -34.60 3.00
C MET A 1 7.02 -33.43 2.12
N PRO A 2 8.30 -33.31 1.76
CA PRO A 2 8.72 -32.27 0.82
C PRO A 2 8.11 -32.57 -0.54
N VAL A 3 7.49 -31.57 -1.17
CA VAL A 3 7.01 -31.67 -2.54
C VAL A 3 8.21 -31.56 -3.48
N GLU A 4 8.63 -32.68 -4.07
CA GLU A 4 9.64 -32.70 -5.14
C GLU A 4 9.19 -31.79 -6.28
N GLY A 5 10.03 -30.83 -6.68
CA GLY A 5 9.77 -29.92 -7.81
C GLY A 5 9.59 -28.43 -7.50
N THR A 6 9.71 -27.99 -6.25
CA THR A 6 9.68 -26.55 -5.94
C THR A 6 11.09 -25.96 -6.00
N THR A 7 11.35 -25.06 -6.95
CA THR A 7 12.57 -24.22 -6.97
C THR A 7 12.78 -23.63 -5.57
N PRO A 8 13.98 -23.76 -4.96
CA PRO A 8 14.24 -23.26 -3.62
C PRO A 8 13.91 -21.77 -3.53
N GLU A 9 13.37 -21.36 -2.39
CA GLU A 9 13.02 -19.96 -2.14
C GLU A 9 14.28 -19.08 -2.23
N PRO A 10 14.30 -18.05 -3.11
CA PRO A 10 15.47 -17.20 -3.25
C PRO A 10 15.78 -16.43 -1.96
N VAL A 11 17.07 -16.31 -1.64
CA VAL A 11 17.54 -15.55 -0.47
C VAL A 11 17.56 -14.05 -0.78
N GLU A 12 18.02 -13.68 -1.98
CA GLU A 12 18.11 -12.28 -2.43
C GLU A 12 16.73 -11.66 -2.64
N GLU A 13 16.52 -10.47 -2.08
CA GLU A 13 15.21 -9.82 -2.05
C GLU A 13 14.60 -9.59 -3.45
N PRO A 14 15.31 -9.06 -4.47
CA PRO A 14 14.71 -8.86 -5.78
C PRO A 14 14.24 -10.17 -6.45
N GLN A 15 15.03 -11.23 -6.30
CA GLN A 15 14.71 -12.55 -6.84
C GLN A 15 13.51 -13.15 -6.10
N TRP A 16 13.48 -13.01 -4.78
CA TRP A 16 12.36 -13.46 -3.96
C TRP A 16 11.06 -12.74 -4.30
N VAL A 17 11.09 -11.42 -4.50
CA VAL A 17 9.90 -10.66 -4.92
C VAL A 17 9.36 -11.19 -6.24
N ALA A 18 10.23 -11.32 -7.26
CA ALA A 18 9.82 -11.82 -8.56
C ALA A 18 9.25 -13.25 -8.50
N TRP A 19 9.93 -14.14 -7.79
CA TRP A 19 9.51 -15.53 -7.57
C TRP A 19 8.17 -15.61 -6.82
N THR A 20 7.99 -14.80 -5.78
CA THR A 20 6.77 -14.78 -4.96
C THR A 20 5.57 -14.28 -5.77
N LEU A 21 5.75 -13.24 -6.58
CA LEU A 21 4.69 -12.74 -7.46
C LEU A 21 4.28 -13.77 -8.52
N GLN A 22 5.24 -14.52 -9.07
CA GLN A 22 4.94 -15.63 -10.00
C GLN A 22 4.13 -16.75 -9.33
N ARG A 23 4.42 -17.08 -8.06
CA ARG A 23 3.62 -18.06 -7.31
C ARG A 23 2.23 -17.55 -7.01
N LEU A 24 2.10 -16.29 -6.59
CA LEU A 24 0.83 -15.66 -6.29
C LEU A 24 -0.08 -15.58 -7.53
N SER A 25 0.48 -15.35 -8.73
CA SER A 25 -0.31 -15.34 -9.97
C SER A 25 -0.91 -16.71 -10.31
N GLY A 26 -0.36 -17.81 -9.78
CA GLY A 26 -0.96 -19.14 -9.89
C GLY A 26 -2.21 -19.37 -9.03
N SER A 27 -2.48 -18.50 -8.05
CA SER A 27 -3.70 -18.58 -7.23
C SER A 27 -4.84 -17.79 -7.86
N PRO A 28 -5.97 -18.43 -8.27
CA PRO A 28 -7.10 -17.72 -8.87
C PRO A 28 -7.65 -16.59 -7.98
N PHE A 29 -7.62 -16.79 -6.66
CA PHE A 29 -8.06 -15.78 -5.71
C PHE A 29 -7.14 -14.55 -5.68
N ARG A 30 -5.82 -14.73 -5.79
CA ARG A 30 -4.84 -13.62 -5.76
C ARG A 30 -4.71 -12.95 -7.12
N ALA A 31 -4.76 -13.74 -8.19
CA ALA A 31 -4.62 -13.28 -9.55
C ALA A 31 -5.74 -12.35 -10.02
N LYS A 32 -6.89 -12.31 -9.33
CA LYS A 32 -8.03 -11.44 -9.71
C LYS A 32 -7.93 -9.99 -9.23
N PHE A 33 -7.04 -9.68 -8.29
CA PHE A 33 -6.92 -8.32 -7.76
C PHE A 33 -6.29 -7.38 -8.80
N ARG A 34 -6.83 -6.17 -8.92
CA ARG A 34 -6.33 -5.07 -9.76
C ARG A 34 -6.57 -3.76 -9.03
N LEU A 35 -5.72 -2.76 -9.24
CA LEU A 35 -6.01 -1.42 -8.74
C LEU A 35 -7.23 -0.85 -9.48
N THR A 36 -7.99 0.00 -8.78
CA THR A 36 -8.99 0.84 -9.46
C THR A 36 -8.29 2.02 -10.13
N ASP A 37 -8.94 2.68 -11.09
CA ASP A 37 -8.34 3.86 -11.72
C ASP A 37 -8.10 5.00 -10.72
N ALA A 38 -8.95 5.12 -9.71
CA ALA A 38 -8.76 6.06 -8.61
C ALA A 38 -7.51 5.71 -7.77
N ASP A 39 -7.30 4.43 -7.43
CA ASP A 39 -6.11 4.01 -6.69
C ASP A 39 -4.82 4.19 -7.51
N ARG A 40 -4.88 3.95 -8.84
CA ARG A 40 -3.75 4.22 -9.74
C ARG A 40 -3.43 5.71 -9.82
N ALA A 41 -4.45 6.55 -9.99
CA ALA A 41 -4.30 8.00 -10.00
C ALA A 41 -3.72 8.50 -8.68
N TYR A 42 -4.19 7.98 -7.54
CA TYR A 42 -3.65 8.29 -6.22
C TYR A 42 -2.19 7.87 -6.09
N ALA A 43 -1.84 6.64 -6.48
CA ALA A 43 -0.47 6.14 -6.41
C ALA A 43 0.49 7.00 -7.24
N ARG A 44 0.09 7.40 -8.45
CA ARG A 44 0.85 8.31 -9.31
C ARG A 44 0.99 9.71 -8.70
N ALA A 45 -0.11 10.28 -8.22
CA ALA A 45 -0.11 11.63 -7.65
C ALA A 45 0.74 11.73 -6.38
N LYS A 46 0.77 10.68 -5.55
CA LYS A 46 1.61 10.63 -4.34
C LYS A 46 3.06 10.27 -4.63
N GLY A 47 3.30 9.50 -5.70
CA GLY A 47 4.62 9.03 -6.07
C GLY A 47 5.10 7.84 -5.23
N ARG A 48 6.07 7.13 -5.78
CA ARG A 48 6.53 5.82 -5.28
C ARG A 48 7.01 5.87 -3.82
N ALA A 49 7.84 6.85 -3.46
CA ALA A 49 8.40 6.96 -2.11
C ALA A 49 7.32 7.15 -1.02
N MET A 50 6.25 7.88 -1.34
CA MET A 50 5.14 8.08 -0.40
C MET A 50 4.32 6.80 -0.23
N ILE A 51 4.03 6.09 -1.32
CA ILE A 51 3.28 4.83 -1.27
C ILE A 51 4.09 3.74 -0.56
N ASP A 52 5.41 3.72 -0.74
CA ASP A 52 6.33 2.85 -0.01
C ASP A 52 6.23 3.09 1.50
N ARG A 53 6.35 4.35 1.95
CA ARG A 53 6.14 4.70 3.35
C ARG A 53 4.79 4.21 3.88
N HIS A 54 3.71 4.43 3.13
CA HIS A 54 2.38 3.94 3.51
C HIS A 54 2.34 2.41 3.63
N ALA A 55 3.03 1.67 2.77
CA ALA A 55 3.11 0.21 2.84
C ALA A 55 3.73 -0.25 4.17
N HIS A 56 4.86 0.33 4.56
CA HIS A 56 5.51 0.03 5.84
C HIS A 56 4.61 0.36 7.04
N GLU A 57 4.03 1.57 7.06
CA GLU A 57 3.15 2.03 8.14
C GLU A 57 1.93 1.13 8.30
N MET A 58 1.27 0.78 7.19
CA MET A 58 0.08 -0.08 7.21
C MET A 58 0.40 -1.51 7.60
N LEU A 59 1.53 -2.07 7.15
CA LEU A 59 1.99 -3.40 7.57
C LEU A 59 2.25 -3.42 9.08
N ARG A 60 3.01 -2.45 9.63
CA ARG A 60 3.27 -2.36 11.06
C ARG A 60 2.00 -2.21 11.87
N ALA A 61 1.15 -1.24 11.51
CA ALA A 61 -0.02 -0.89 12.31
C ALA A 61 -1.12 -1.96 12.30
N ARG A 62 -1.29 -2.69 11.18
CA ARG A 62 -2.44 -3.60 11.00
C ARG A 62 -2.11 -5.08 11.19
N VAL A 63 -0.90 -5.50 10.84
CA VAL A 63 -0.50 -6.93 10.84
C VAL A 63 0.84 -7.21 11.53
N GLY A 64 1.52 -6.16 12.00
CA GLY A 64 2.86 -6.26 12.59
C GLY A 64 2.87 -6.82 14.01
N ALA A 65 1.80 -6.63 14.79
CA ALA A 65 1.71 -7.15 16.15
C ALA A 65 1.63 -8.70 16.17
N ALA A 66 2.01 -9.31 17.30
CA ALA A 66 1.90 -10.75 17.51
C ALA A 66 0.45 -11.26 17.42
N LEU A 67 -0.48 -10.47 17.95
CA LEU A 67 -1.92 -10.72 18.00
C LEU A 67 -2.67 -9.47 17.54
N PRO A 68 -2.72 -9.18 16.22
CA PRO A 68 -3.38 -7.99 15.71
C PRO A 68 -4.91 -8.08 15.90
N ILE A 69 -5.51 -6.94 16.23
CA ILE A 69 -6.96 -6.82 16.44
C ILE A 69 -7.70 -7.21 15.16
N LYS A 70 -8.68 -8.12 15.27
CA LYS A 70 -9.50 -8.63 14.15
C LYS A 70 -8.67 -9.35 13.07
N ASP A 71 -7.74 -10.23 13.45
CA ASP A 71 -6.93 -11.02 12.50
C ASP A 71 -7.80 -11.73 11.44
N GLY A 72 -7.48 -11.51 10.17
CA GLY A 72 -8.26 -11.93 9.01
C GLY A 72 -9.18 -10.86 8.43
N LYS A 73 -9.41 -9.75 9.15
CA LYS A 73 -10.26 -8.62 8.72
C LYS A 73 -9.62 -7.24 9.00
N GLN A 74 -8.32 -7.16 9.30
CA GLN A 74 -7.66 -5.89 9.68
C GLN A 74 -7.46 -4.94 8.51
N THR A 75 -7.31 -5.49 7.30
CA THR A 75 -6.97 -4.76 6.09
C THR A 75 -8.23 -4.54 5.27
N PRO A 76 -8.68 -3.28 5.07
CA PRO A 76 -9.80 -2.97 4.19
C PRO A 76 -9.60 -3.52 2.78
N TRP A 77 -10.69 -3.67 2.02
CA TRP A 77 -10.59 -4.16 0.63
C TRP A 77 -10.33 -3.06 -0.40
N LYS A 78 -10.63 -1.81 -0.06
CA LYS A 78 -10.64 -0.65 -0.97
C LYS A 78 -10.22 0.62 -0.22
N GLY A 79 -9.98 1.70 -0.98
CA GLY A 79 -9.74 3.04 -0.46
C GLY A 79 -8.26 3.40 -0.31
N HIS A 80 -7.35 2.52 -0.70
CA HIS A 80 -5.92 2.81 -0.84
C HIS A 80 -5.24 1.72 -1.69
N PRO A 81 -4.29 2.05 -2.59
CA PRO A 81 -3.60 1.05 -3.42
C PRO A 81 -2.88 -0.05 -2.61
N VAL A 82 -2.28 0.32 -1.47
CA VAL A 82 -1.64 -0.64 -0.55
C VAL A 82 -2.62 -1.69 -0.03
N PHE A 83 -3.88 -1.35 0.24
CA PHE A 83 -4.85 -2.33 0.75
C PHE A 83 -5.14 -3.41 -0.29
N THR A 84 -5.41 -3.01 -1.54
CA THR A 84 -5.60 -3.94 -2.65
C THR A 84 -4.35 -4.79 -2.87
N ALA A 85 -3.17 -4.17 -2.85
CA ALA A 85 -1.90 -4.85 -3.00
C ALA A 85 -1.62 -5.84 -1.85
N GLN A 86 -2.01 -5.53 -0.61
CA GLN A 86 -1.86 -6.46 0.52
C GLN A 86 -2.72 -7.71 0.36
N HIS A 87 -3.93 -7.58 -0.21
CA HIS A 87 -4.76 -8.73 -0.55
C HIS A 87 -4.20 -9.51 -1.73
N ALA A 88 -3.67 -8.84 -2.76
CA ALA A 88 -3.05 -9.50 -3.90
C ALA A 88 -1.78 -10.28 -3.49
N THR A 89 -0.99 -9.71 -2.58
CA THR A 89 0.31 -10.26 -2.14
C THR A 89 0.24 -11.14 -0.90
N ALA A 90 -0.97 -11.46 -0.42
CA ALA A 90 -1.18 -12.26 0.78
C ALA A 90 -0.52 -11.70 2.06
N THR A 91 -0.39 -10.38 2.16
CA THR A 91 0.15 -9.67 3.34
C THR A 91 -0.92 -8.99 4.20
N CYS A 92 -2.20 -9.20 3.87
CA CYS A 92 -3.35 -8.54 4.51
C CYS A 92 -3.72 -9.03 5.93
N CYS A 93 -3.21 -10.19 6.37
CA CYS A 93 -3.42 -10.72 7.72
C CYS A 93 -2.34 -11.74 8.11
N ARG A 94 -2.21 -12.10 9.39
CA ARG A 94 -1.20 -13.07 9.85
C ARG A 94 -1.42 -14.45 9.23
N GLY A 95 -2.67 -14.83 8.99
CA GLY A 95 -3.01 -16.12 8.39
C GLY A 95 -2.62 -16.23 6.91
N CYS A 96 -2.60 -15.12 6.19
CA CYS A 96 -2.09 -15.09 4.82
C CYS A 96 -0.55 -15.09 4.84
N ILE A 97 0.05 -14.25 5.68
CA ILE A 97 1.51 -14.14 5.84
C ILE A 97 2.13 -15.50 6.20
N MET A 98 1.57 -16.21 7.18
CA MET A 98 2.06 -17.54 7.58
C MET A 98 2.00 -18.56 6.45
N ARG A 99 0.91 -18.57 5.67
CA ARG A 99 0.70 -19.57 4.61
C ARG A 99 1.53 -19.31 3.35
N TRP A 100 1.77 -18.05 3.01
CA TRP A 100 2.42 -17.68 1.75
C TRP A 100 3.90 -17.34 1.92
N HIS A 101 4.25 -16.73 3.04
CA HIS A 101 5.59 -16.16 3.31
C HIS A 101 6.31 -16.88 4.44
N HIS A 102 5.72 -17.94 4.98
CA HIS A 102 6.29 -18.80 6.03
C HIS A 102 6.69 -18.08 7.34
N ILE A 103 6.14 -16.88 7.59
CA ILE A 103 6.38 -16.15 8.84
C ILE A 103 5.32 -16.55 9.87
N PRO A 104 5.69 -17.15 11.02
CA PRO A 104 4.74 -17.73 11.96
C PRO A 104 3.89 -16.67 12.67
N LYS A 105 2.68 -17.05 13.09
CA LYS A 105 1.85 -16.24 14.00
C LYS A 105 2.44 -16.23 15.42
N GLY A 106 1.87 -15.39 16.28
CA GLY A 106 2.18 -15.40 17.72
C GLY A 106 3.43 -14.62 18.12
N ARG A 107 4.16 -14.06 17.14
CA ARG A 107 5.20 -13.04 17.37
C ARG A 107 5.01 -11.84 16.46
N ALA A 108 5.54 -10.71 16.87
CA ALA A 108 5.59 -9.52 16.04
C ALA A 108 6.43 -9.77 14.78
N LEU A 109 6.08 -9.06 13.71
CA LEU A 109 6.97 -8.95 12.55
C LEU A 109 8.24 -8.20 12.95
N THR A 110 9.37 -8.68 12.48
CA THR A 110 10.62 -7.92 12.56
C THR A 110 10.63 -6.81 11.51
N ASP A 111 11.51 -5.82 11.66
CA ASP A 111 11.65 -4.77 10.64
C ASP A 111 12.10 -5.34 9.30
N THR A 112 13.01 -6.33 9.29
CA THR A 112 13.42 -7.02 8.06
C THR A 112 12.23 -7.68 7.36
N GLU A 113 11.33 -8.32 8.11
CA GLU A 113 10.13 -8.92 7.54
C GLU A 113 9.16 -7.88 7.00
N VAL A 114 8.93 -6.78 7.74
CA VAL A 114 8.11 -5.67 7.25
C VAL A 114 8.68 -5.10 5.96
N ASN A 115 10.00 -4.86 5.90
CA ASN A 115 10.67 -4.30 4.73
C ASN A 115 10.51 -5.22 3.52
N ARG A 116 10.79 -6.52 3.67
CA ARG A 116 10.65 -7.50 2.60
C ARG A 116 9.21 -7.61 2.09
N LEU A 117 8.22 -7.59 3.00
CA LEU A 117 6.80 -7.60 2.63
C LEU A 117 6.37 -6.28 1.95
N ALA A 118 6.91 -5.13 2.38
CA ALA A 118 6.66 -3.84 1.74
C ALA A 118 7.23 -3.80 0.32
N ALA A 119 8.44 -4.31 0.10
CA ALA A 119 9.04 -4.44 -1.23
C ALA A 119 8.16 -5.27 -2.17
N LEU A 120 7.59 -6.38 -1.69
CA LEU A 120 6.64 -7.19 -2.45
C LEU A 120 5.35 -6.43 -2.81
N VAL A 121 4.79 -5.69 -1.84
CA VAL A 121 3.60 -4.84 -2.05
C VAL A 121 3.89 -3.76 -3.10
N MET A 122 5.03 -3.08 -2.99
CA MET A 122 5.44 -2.02 -3.90
C MET A 122 5.68 -2.53 -5.31
N GLU A 123 6.39 -3.65 -5.48
CA GLU A 123 6.61 -4.21 -6.81
C GLU A 123 5.29 -4.66 -7.46
N TRP A 124 4.33 -5.17 -6.68
CA TRP A 124 3.00 -5.47 -7.22
C TRP A 124 2.27 -4.21 -7.72
N ILE A 125 2.32 -3.11 -6.95
CA ILE A 125 1.74 -1.83 -7.35
C ILE A 125 2.45 -1.29 -8.60
N ASP A 126 3.78 -1.32 -8.62
CA ASP A 126 4.58 -0.84 -9.75
C ASP A 126 4.26 -1.63 -11.03
N ARG A 127 4.05 -2.96 -10.93
CA ARG A 127 3.57 -3.79 -12.06
C ARG A 127 2.20 -3.36 -12.57
N ASP A 128 1.21 -3.22 -11.69
CA ASP A 128 -0.13 -2.78 -12.10
C ASP A 128 -0.08 -1.39 -12.77
N LEU A 129 0.74 -0.47 -12.25
CA LEU A 129 0.92 0.85 -12.87
C LEU A 129 1.59 0.81 -14.25
N ARG A 130 2.55 -0.12 -14.47
CA ARG A 130 3.21 -0.35 -15.77
C ARG A 130 2.27 -0.98 -16.78
N ASP A 131 1.44 -1.93 -16.35
CA ASP A 131 0.47 -2.62 -17.21
C ASP A 131 -0.71 -1.72 -17.58
N HIS A 132 -0.92 -0.63 -16.83
CA HIS A 132 -2.01 0.33 -17.03
C HIS A 132 -1.49 1.76 -17.18
N PRO A 133 -0.65 2.06 -18.19
CA PRO A 133 -0.07 3.40 -18.34
C PRO A 133 -1.16 4.45 -18.49
N THR A 134 -0.90 5.66 -17.97
CA THR A 134 -1.78 6.80 -18.26
C THR A 134 -1.78 7.03 -19.76
N GLN A 135 -2.96 6.98 -20.38
CA GLN A 135 -3.09 7.46 -21.75
C GLN A 135 -2.72 8.95 -21.75
N PRO A 136 -1.93 9.44 -22.72
CA PRO A 136 -1.81 10.87 -22.92
C PRO A 136 -3.22 11.40 -23.23
N GLY A 137 -3.77 12.19 -22.32
CA GLY A 137 -4.98 12.94 -22.60
C GLY A 137 -4.70 13.98 -23.69
N PRO A 138 -5.73 14.51 -24.38
CA PRO A 138 -5.56 15.76 -25.12
C PRO A 138 -5.01 16.84 -24.16
N PRO A 139 -4.28 17.86 -24.67
CA PRO A 139 -3.69 18.89 -23.83
C PRO A 139 -4.76 19.47 -22.89
N VAL A 140 -4.58 19.25 -21.59
CA VAL A 140 -5.45 19.82 -20.58
C VAL A 140 -5.07 21.29 -20.47
N GLU A 141 -5.93 22.20 -20.95
CA GLU A 141 -5.77 23.61 -20.68
C GLU A 141 -5.71 23.82 -19.16
N VAL A 142 -4.57 24.34 -18.70
CA VAL A 142 -4.34 24.66 -17.29
C VAL A 142 -5.28 25.80 -16.92
N VAL A 143 -6.44 25.46 -16.34
CA VAL A 143 -7.31 26.46 -15.72
C VAL A 143 -6.57 26.99 -14.49
N LYS A 144 -6.11 28.24 -14.59
CA LYS A 144 -5.49 28.98 -13.48
C LYS A 144 -6.46 28.99 -12.30
N SER A 145 -6.12 28.30 -11.21
CA SER A 145 -6.86 28.43 -9.96
C SER A 145 -6.69 29.86 -9.42
N ALA A 146 -7.82 30.54 -9.19
CA ALA A 146 -7.85 31.81 -8.49
C ALA A 146 -7.31 31.66 -7.06
N ALA A 147 -6.53 32.64 -6.63
CA ALA A 147 -5.90 32.70 -5.32
C ALA A 147 -6.94 32.66 -4.17
N PRO A 148 -6.59 32.13 -3.00
CA PRO A 148 -7.48 32.15 -1.84
C PRO A 148 -7.67 33.58 -1.34
N SER A 149 -8.93 33.97 -1.13
CA SER A 149 -9.31 35.24 -0.51
C SER A 149 -8.77 35.33 0.92
N GLN A 150 -8.21 36.48 1.26
CA GLN A 150 -7.67 36.82 2.57
C GLN A 150 -8.74 36.70 3.68
N PRO A 151 -8.37 36.33 4.92
CA PRO A 151 -9.29 36.34 6.04
C PRO A 151 -9.68 37.78 6.43
N LYS A 152 -10.98 37.99 6.64
CA LYS A 152 -11.59 39.26 7.04
C LYS A 152 -11.09 39.66 8.45
N ALA A 153 -10.56 40.88 8.58
CA ALA A 153 -10.13 41.44 9.86
C ALA A 153 -11.29 41.53 10.87
N ALA A 154 -11.02 41.12 12.11
CA ALA A 154 -11.94 41.29 13.23
C ALA A 154 -12.03 42.78 13.65
N PRO A 155 -13.18 43.27 14.12
CA PRO A 155 -13.32 44.66 14.54
C PRO A 155 -12.56 44.91 15.84
N THR A 156 -11.71 45.95 15.82
CA THR A 156 -11.03 46.51 16.98
C THR A 156 -12.07 47.10 17.93
N ALA A 157 -12.12 46.62 19.17
CA ALA A 157 -12.88 47.24 20.24
C ALA A 157 -12.24 48.60 20.57
N THR A 158 -12.96 49.68 20.28
CA THR A 158 -12.60 51.02 20.74
C THR A 158 -12.92 51.10 22.23
N MET A 159 -11.88 51.12 23.05
CA MET A 159 -11.98 51.46 24.47
C MET A 159 -11.99 53.00 24.54
N GLU A 160 -13.18 53.59 24.73
CA GLU A 160 -13.30 55.02 25.08
C GLU A 160 -12.71 55.25 26.48
N PRO A 161 -11.88 56.30 26.66
CA PRO A 161 -11.46 56.72 27.99
C PRO A 161 -12.17 58.00 28.44
N LEU A 162 -12.42 58.07 29.77
CA LEU A 162 -12.60 59.26 30.63
C LEU A 162 -14.00 59.92 30.50
N PHE A 163 -14.86 59.93 31.52
CA PHE A 163 -14.70 60.48 32.88
C PHE A 163 -15.78 59.92 33.82
#